data_AF-A0A843EGP2-F1
#
_entry.id   AF-A0A843EGP2-F1
#
_cell.length_a   1.000
_cell.length_b   1.000
_cell.length_c   1.000
_cell.angle_alpha   90.00
_cell.angle_beta   90.00
_cell.angle_gamma   90.00
#
_symmetry.space_group_name_H-M   'P 1'
#
loop_
_entity.id
_entity.type
_entity.pdbx_description
1 polymer ?
#
loop_
_entity_poly.entity_id
_entity_poly.type
_entity_poly.pdbx_seq_one_letter_code
_entity_poly.pdbx_strand_id
1 'polypeptide(L)'
;PIAPSILVKNEIETQVPAIKEVISPTPVTSQLSGLRVKLDYDKYHEEIENVVIGDQKLKDIADIRKSHFYDYILVELLTESSLVD
;
A
#
# COMPACT_ATOMS: atom_id res chain seq x y z
N PRO A 1 -6.33 12.53 -2.02
CA PRO A 1 -5.54 11.40 -2.57
C PRO A 1 -6.18 10.90 -3.86
N ILE A 2 -5.38 10.43 -4.83
CA ILE A 2 -5.85 9.96 -6.14
C ILE A 2 -6.86 8.81 -6.00
N ALA A 3 -6.68 7.95 -5.00
CA ALA A 3 -7.63 6.90 -4.64
C ALA A 3 -8.02 6.97 -3.15
N PRO A 4 -9.25 6.58 -2.77
CA PRO A 4 -9.64 6.44 -1.37
C PRO A 4 -8.84 5.34 -0.66
N SER A 5 -8.31 5.62 0.54
CA SER A 5 -7.49 4.64 1.29
C SER A 5 -8.23 3.34 1.60
N ILE A 6 -9.56 3.40 1.79
CA ILE A 6 -10.38 2.20 2.02
C ILE A 6 -10.43 1.28 0.80
N LEU A 7 -10.48 1.85 -0.40
CA LEU A 7 -10.46 1.08 -1.65
C LEU A 7 -9.10 0.40 -1.79
N VAL A 8 -8.02 1.16 -1.65
CA VAL A 8 -6.66 0.63 -1.76
C VAL A 8 -6.40 -0.47 -0.74
N LYS A 9 -6.86 -0.28 0.51
CA LYS A 9 -6.77 -1.32 1.54
C LYS A 9 -7.47 -2.61 1.12
N ASN A 10 -8.70 -2.52 0.63
CA ASN A 10 -9.48 -3.70 0.25
C ASN A 10 -8.84 -4.44 -0.94
N GLU A 11 -8.30 -3.71 -1.91
CA GLU A 11 -7.60 -4.31 -3.06
C GLU A 11 -6.32 -5.03 -2.63
N ILE A 12 -5.51 -4.44 -1.75
CA ILE A 12 -4.32 -5.09 -1.20
C ILE A 12 -4.71 -6.38 -0.46
N GLU A 13 -5.72 -6.34 0.41
CA GLU A 13 -6.18 -7.51 1.17
C GLU A 13 -6.77 -8.61 0.26
N THR A 14 -7.28 -8.24 -0.92
CA THR A 14 -7.90 -9.16 -1.87
C THR A 14 -6.86 -9.80 -2.81
N GLN A 15 -5.96 -8.99 -3.35
CA GLN A 15 -5.04 -9.39 -4.42
C GLN A 15 -3.72 -9.98 -3.90
N VAL A 16 -3.30 -9.64 -2.67
CA VAL A 16 -2.02 -10.09 -2.09
C VAL A 16 -2.26 -11.23 -1.10
N PRO A 17 -2.02 -12.51 -1.46
CA PRO A 17 -2.35 -13.65 -0.62
C PRO A 17 -1.54 -13.67 0.68
N ALA A 18 -0.31 -13.16 0.66
CA ALA A 18 0.58 -13.10 1.82
C ALA A 18 -0.02 -12.30 2.99
N ILE A 19 -0.96 -11.38 2.73
CA ILE A 19 -1.69 -10.65 3.77
C ILE A 19 -2.49 -11.60 4.68
N LYS A 20 -3.01 -12.70 4.14
CA LYS A 20 -3.79 -13.70 4.89
C LYS A 20 -2.93 -14.52 5.84
N GLU A 21 -1.61 -14.54 5.62
CA GLU A 21 -0.63 -15.23 6.48
C GLU A 21 -0.16 -14.36 7.64
N VAL A 22 -0.48 -13.06 7.63
CA VAL A 22 -0.13 -12.13 8.70
C VAL A 22 -1.00 -12.39 9.94
N ILE A 23 -0.38 -12.92 10.99
CA ILE A 23 -1.04 -13.24 12.27
C ILE A 23 -1.31 -12.02 13.16
N SER A 24 -0.71 -10.87 12.84
CA SER A 24 -0.89 -9.65 13.62
C SER A 24 -2.25 -9.00 13.32
N PRO A 25 -2.92 -8.36 14.30
CA PRO A 25 -4.19 -7.69 14.05
C PRO A 25 -4.01 -6.55 13.04
N THR A 26 -5.02 -6.31 12.20
CA THR A 26 -5.02 -5.26 11.15
C THR A 26 -3.76 -5.31 10.26
N PRO A 27 -3.63 -6.32 9.38
CA PRO A 27 -2.45 -6.51 8.55
C PRO A 27 -2.20 -5.33 7.59
N VAL A 28 -3.28 -4.70 7.13
CA VAL A 28 -3.26 -3.40 6.45
C VAL A 28 -3.95 -2.37 7.34
N THR A 29 -3.23 -1.30 7.68
CA THR A 29 -3.71 -0.25 8.59
C THR A 29 -3.68 1.11 7.89
N SER A 30 -4.78 1.85 7.94
CA SER A 30 -4.81 3.22 7.42
C SER A 30 -4.02 4.20 8.30
N GLN A 31 -3.33 5.14 7.65
CA GLN A 31 -2.56 6.22 8.26
C GLN A 31 -2.98 7.57 7.66
N LEU A 32 -2.46 8.68 8.19
CA LEU A 32 -2.79 10.03 7.72
C LEU A 32 -2.40 10.24 6.25
N SER A 33 -1.25 9.70 5.82
CA SER A 33 -0.70 9.85 4.46
C SER A 33 -1.00 8.66 3.53
N GLY A 34 -1.66 7.60 4.01
CA GLY A 34 -1.91 6.41 3.20
C GLY A 34 -2.14 5.15 4.02
N LEU A 35 -1.37 4.10 3.79
CA LEU A 35 -1.51 2.79 4.40
C LEU A 35 -0.17 2.23 4.89
N ARG A 36 -0.23 1.43 5.95
CA ARG A 36 0.86 0.56 6.38
C ARG A 36 0.47 -0.89 6.16
N VAL A 37 1.29 -1.60 5.40
CA VAL A 37 1.13 -3.02 5.11
C VAL A 37 2.21 -3.78 5.90
N LYS A 38 1.77 -4.66 6.81
CA LYS A 38 2.65 -5.43 7.70
C LYS A 38 3.25 -6.64 7.00
N LEU A 39 3.88 -6.41 5.86
CA LEU A 39 4.68 -7.37 5.12
C LEU A 39 6.10 -6.83 5.01
N ASP A 40 7.05 -7.75 4.90
CA ASP A 40 8.46 -7.42 4.67
C ASP A 40 8.61 -6.70 3.32
N TYR A 41 9.21 -5.51 3.33
CA TYR A 41 9.37 -4.70 2.14
C TYR A 41 10.21 -5.39 1.08
N ASP A 42 11.38 -5.90 1.46
CA ASP A 42 12.34 -6.46 0.50
C ASP A 42 11.75 -7.68 -0.22
N LYS A 43 10.84 -8.40 0.43
CA LYS A 43 10.15 -9.57 -0.14
C LYS A 43 8.88 -9.25 -0.93
N TYR A 44 8.09 -8.25 -0.54
CA TYR A 44 6.72 -8.07 -1.05
C TYR A 44 6.43 -6.71 -1.71
N HIS A 45 7.38 -5.76 -1.74
CA HIS A 45 7.13 -4.43 -2.31
C HIS A 45 6.70 -4.49 -3.79
N GLU A 46 7.33 -5.32 -4.62
CA GLU A 46 6.93 -5.47 -6.04
C GLU A 46 5.50 -6.01 -6.19
N GLU A 47 5.06 -6.90 -5.30
CA GLU A 47 3.69 -7.42 -5.32
C GLU A 47 2.70 -6.30 -4.97
N ILE A 48 3.02 -5.49 -3.96
CA ILE A 48 2.21 -4.34 -3.55
C ILE A 48 2.17 -3.27 -4.66
N GLU A 49 3.29 -2.96 -5.30
CA GLU A 49 3.40 -2.02 -6.41
C GLU A 49 2.50 -2.37 -7.60
N ASN A 50 2.32 -3.67 -7.85
CA ASN A 50 1.55 -4.19 -8.97
C ASN A 50 0.06 -4.41 -8.67
N VAL A 51 -0.40 -4.16 -7.44
CA VAL A 51 -1.83 -4.20 -7.10
C VAL A 51 -2.60 -3.24 -8.00
N VAL A 52 -3.69 -3.74 -8.59
CA VAL A 52 -4.52 -2.96 -9.50
C VAL A 52 -5.62 -2.24 -8.72
N ILE A 53 -5.67 -0.91 -8.84
CA ILE A 53 -6.69 -0.05 -8.24
C ILE A 53 -7.50 0.59 -9.37
N GLY A 54 -8.68 0.02 -9.66
CA GLY A 54 -9.44 0.41 -10.84
C GLY A 54 -8.67 0.07 -12.12
N ASP A 55 -8.27 1.08 -12.89
CA ASP A 55 -7.53 0.93 -14.15
C ASP A 55 -6.02 1.23 -14.02
N GLN A 56 -5.53 1.53 -12.80
CA GLN A 56 -4.14 1.93 -12.55
C GLN A 56 -3.43 0.95 -11.62
N LYS A 57 -2.10 0.87 -11.69
CA LYS A 57 -1.32 0.14 -10.68
C LYS A 57 -1.06 1.03 -9.47
N LEU A 58 -0.89 0.42 -8.30
CA LEU A 58 -0.65 1.16 -7.06
C LEU A 58 0.59 2.05 -7.15
N LYS A 59 1.66 1.58 -7.78
CA LYS A 59 2.89 2.36 -8.01
C LYS A 59 2.69 3.65 -8.83
N ASP A 60 1.62 3.74 -9.62
CA ASP A 60 1.34 4.91 -10.46
C ASP A 60 0.60 6.00 -9.66
N ILE A 61 0.02 5.64 -8.51
CA ILE A 61 -0.84 6.51 -7.69
C ILE A 61 -0.37 6.63 -6.23
N ALA A 62 0.74 5.99 -5.88
CA ALA A 62 1.27 5.96 -4.52
C ALA A 62 2.79 5.74 -4.51
N ASP A 63 3.46 6.38 -3.55
CA ASP A 63 4.85 6.10 -3.22
C ASP A 63 4.93 4.92 -2.26
N ILE A 64 5.72 3.91 -2.62
CA ILE A 64 5.87 2.68 -1.85
C ILE A 64 7.27 2.68 -1.24
N ARG A 65 7.33 2.68 0.09
CA ARG A 65 8.58 2.92 0.83
C ARG A 65 8.78 1.92 1.95
N LYS A 66 10.04 1.62 2.24
CA LYS A 66 10.44 0.77 3.37
C LYS A 66 10.29 1.55 4.68
N SER A 67 9.58 0.98 5.64
CA SER A 67 9.51 1.52 7.00
C SER A 67 10.84 1.31 7.71
N HIS A 68 11.34 2.34 8.39
CA HIS A 68 12.49 2.20 9.29
C HIS A 68 12.20 1.33 10.53
N PHE A 69 10.93 1.01 10.78
CA PHE A 69 10.49 0.20 11.91
C PHE A 69 9.88 -1.10 11.40
N TYR A 70 10.54 -2.22 11.71
CA TYR A 70 10.17 -3.58 11.27
C TYR A 70 10.14 -3.81 9.76
N ASP A 71 10.78 -2.94 8.96
CA ASP A 71 10.95 -3.13 7.51
C ASP A 71 9.61 -3.33 6.76
N TYR A 72 8.52 -2.82 7.33
CA TYR A 72 7.19 -2.91 6.73
C TYR A 72 7.05 -2.02 5.50
N ILE A 73 6.01 -2.30 4.71
CA ILE A 73 5.70 -1.50 3.53
C ILE A 73 4.81 -0.32 3.93
N LEU A 74 5.25 0.88 3.61
CA LEU A 74 4.47 2.11 3.69
C LEU A 74 4.00 2.48 2.29
N VAL A 75 2.70 2.74 2.15
CA VAL A 75 2.06 3.16 0.90
C VAL A 75 1.54 4.57 1.13
N GLU A 76 2.16 5.56 0.49
CA GLU A 76 1.75 6.96 0.58
C GLU A 76 0.99 7.36 -0.65
N LEU A 77 -0.30 7.65 -0.48
CA LEU A 77 -1.18 7.92 -1.60
C LEU A 77 -0.89 9.32 -2.13
N LEU A 78 -0.56 9.42 -3.41
CA LEU A 78 -0.34 10.71 -4.06
C LEU A 78 -1.63 11.53 -4.02
N THR A 79 -1.48 12.84 -3.97
CA THR A 79 -2.59 13.79 -4.11
C THR A 79 -2.52 14.47 -5.46
N GLU A 80 -3.63 15.07 -5.91
CA GLU A 80 -3.64 15.84 -7.16
C GLU A 80 -2.56 16.94 -7.14
N SER A 81 -2.32 17.56 -5.99
CA SER A 81 -1.27 18.55 -5.79
C SER A 81 0.16 17.99 -5.88
N SER A 82 0.34 16.68 -5.66
CA SER A 82 1.65 16.01 -5.78
C SER A 82 2.02 15.69 -7.23
N LEU A 83 1.08 15.83 -8.17
CA LEU A 83 1.29 15.59 -9.61
C LEU A 83 1.64 16.87 -10.39
N VAL A 84 1.68 18.02 -9.71
CA VAL A 84 1.95 19.32 -10.33
C VAL A 84 3.34 19.78 -9.89
N ASP A 85 4.33 19.55 -10.76
CA ASP A 85 5.62 20.27 -10.78
C ASP A 85 5.57 21.34 -11.89
#